data_AF-A0A8S3FAC4-F1
#
_entry.id   AF-A0A8S3FAC4-F1
#
_cell.length_a   1.000
_cell.length_b   1.000
_cell.length_c   1.000
_cell.angle_alpha   90.00
_cell.angle_beta   90.00
_cell.angle_gamma   90.00
#
_symmetry.space_group_name_H-M   'P 1'
#
loop_
_entity.id
_entity.type
_entity.pdbx_description
1 polymer ?
#
loop_
_entity_poly.entity_id
_entity_poly.type
_entity_poly.pdbx_seq_one_letter_code
_entity_poly.pdbx_strand_id
1 'polypeptide(L)'
;AVAATSTINTDFGAVVYGHNTGIIYNNQMDDFSQPGLANYYGYAPSPANFIKPFKRPMSSMSPILVTNSNGQVIFTAGGSGGSRIISSVAQVAIYNLWLGKSIRDAVDMPRLHQQLIPMEVELEKRFPVNVVHGLLAKGHTISGFRGG
;
A
#
# COMPACT_ATOMS: atom_id res chain seq x y z
N ALA A 1 -19.31 7.11 -10.15
CA ALA A 1 -18.58 6.07 -9.42
C ALA A 1 -17.93 6.69 -8.18
N VAL A 2 -17.64 5.91 -7.15
CA VAL A 2 -16.97 6.36 -5.92
C VAL A 2 -15.85 5.39 -5.59
N ALA A 3 -14.65 5.90 -5.30
CA ALA A 3 -13.56 5.12 -4.72
C ALA A 3 -13.29 5.68 -3.31
N ALA A 4 -13.34 4.81 -2.31
CA ALA A 4 -13.15 5.20 -0.92
C ALA A 4 -12.25 4.18 -0.20
N THR A 5 -11.26 4.69 0.52
CA THR A 5 -10.47 3.96 1.50
C THR A 5 -10.60 4.69 2.83
N SER A 6 -10.90 3.96 3.90
CA SER A 6 -11.03 4.50 5.26
C SER A 6 -10.26 3.60 6.22
N THR A 7 -9.79 4.15 7.33
CA THR A 7 -8.87 3.45 8.24
C THR A 7 -8.92 3.99 9.67
N ILE A 8 -8.52 3.14 10.62
CA ILE A 8 -8.12 3.50 11.99
C ILE A 8 -6.61 3.33 12.21
N ASN A 9 -5.86 3.25 11.10
CA ASN A 9 -4.46 2.86 10.95
C ASN A 9 -4.19 1.36 11.11
N THR A 10 -3.64 0.89 12.25
CA THR A 10 -3.36 -0.53 12.45
C THR A 10 -4.60 -1.31 12.85
N ASP A 11 -4.51 -2.64 12.90
CA ASP A 11 -5.59 -3.48 13.43
C ASP A 11 -5.98 -3.01 14.84
N PHE A 12 -7.28 -2.79 15.06
CA PHE A 12 -7.87 -2.22 16.29
C PHE A 12 -7.37 -0.83 16.68
N GLY A 13 -6.68 -0.11 15.78
CA GLY A 13 -6.25 1.27 15.96
C GLY A 13 -5.39 1.46 17.21
N ALA A 14 -5.80 2.35 18.10
CA ALA A 14 -5.12 2.62 19.36
C ALA A 14 -5.30 1.51 20.42
N VAL A 15 -6.10 0.47 20.13
CA VAL A 15 -6.52 -0.56 21.11
C VAL A 15 -7.26 0.08 22.30
N VAL A 16 -7.90 1.22 22.05
CA VAL A 16 -8.72 1.96 23.00
C VAL A 16 -10.10 2.15 22.38
N TYR A 17 -11.13 1.92 23.17
CA TYR A 17 -12.51 2.20 22.77
C TYR A 17 -13.23 3.01 23.85
N GLY A 18 -14.24 3.78 23.45
CA GLY A 18 -15.10 4.48 24.39
C GLY A 18 -16.06 3.53 25.08
N HIS A 19 -15.93 3.33 26.39
CA HIS A 19 -16.79 2.41 27.16
C HIS A 19 -18.30 2.66 26.97
N ASN A 20 -18.71 3.92 26.83
CA ASN A 20 -20.12 4.29 26.66
C ASN A 20 -20.56 4.35 25.19
N THR A 21 -19.62 4.55 24.25
CA THR A 21 -19.94 4.79 22.82
C THR A 21 -19.66 3.59 21.93
N GLY A 22 -18.81 2.66 22.37
CA GLY A 22 -18.31 1.54 21.57
C GLY A 22 -17.36 1.94 20.44
N ILE A 23 -17.00 3.23 20.32
CA ILE A 23 -16.14 3.72 19.23
C ILE A 23 -14.70 3.30 19.50
N ILE A 24 -14.10 2.57 18.55
CA ILE A 24 -12.66 2.26 18.54
C ILE A 24 -11.91 3.48 18.01
N TYR A 25 -10.90 3.93 18.75
CA TYR A 25 -10.09 5.08 18.36
C TYR A 25 -8.93 4.68 17.45
N ASN A 26 -8.60 5.55 16.50
CA ASN A 26 -7.45 5.38 15.62
C ASN A 26 -6.13 5.65 16.36
N ASN A 27 -5.05 5.10 15.82
CA ASN A 27 -3.67 5.50 16.15
C ASN A 27 -2.99 6.17 14.94
N GLN A 28 -3.70 7.05 14.23
CA GLN A 28 -3.18 7.71 13.02
C GLN A 28 -1.96 8.61 13.29
N MET A 29 -1.70 8.95 14.55
CA MET A 29 -0.50 9.69 14.93
C MET A 29 0.79 8.94 14.60
N ASP A 30 0.75 7.60 14.48
CA ASP A 30 1.91 6.79 14.04
C ASP A 30 2.33 7.07 12.59
N ASP A 31 1.42 7.54 11.73
CA ASP A 31 1.76 7.88 10.34
C ASP A 31 2.56 9.18 10.21
N PHE A 32 2.71 9.97 11.27
CA PHE A 32 3.68 11.07 11.27
C PHE A 32 5.10 10.53 11.42
N SER A 33 6.04 11.18 10.74
CA SER A 33 7.45 10.91 10.96
C SER A 33 7.91 11.44 12.33
N GLN A 34 8.80 10.68 12.96
CA GLN A 34 9.53 11.06 14.16
C GLN A 34 11.03 11.03 13.88
N PRO A 35 11.83 12.00 14.36
CA PRO A 35 13.28 11.98 14.15
C PRO A 35 13.89 10.66 14.62
N GLY A 36 14.63 9.99 13.74
CA GLY A 36 15.37 8.75 14.06
C GLY A 36 14.55 7.47 14.18
N LEU A 37 13.23 7.50 13.99
CA LEU A 37 12.35 6.32 14.11
C LEU A 37 11.52 6.13 12.85
N ALA A 38 11.55 4.92 12.29
CA ALA A 38 10.60 4.52 11.26
C ALA A 38 9.22 4.28 11.88
N ASN A 39 8.14 4.54 11.14
CA ASN A 39 6.80 4.22 11.60
C ASN A 39 6.50 2.72 11.53
N TYR A 40 5.29 2.31 11.93
CA TYR A 40 4.87 0.90 11.92
C TYR A 40 5.09 0.19 10.58
N TYR A 41 4.94 0.90 9.45
CA TYR A 41 5.13 0.36 8.10
C TYR A 41 6.54 0.53 7.52
N GLY A 42 7.50 1.00 8.33
CA GLY A 42 8.91 1.11 7.93
C GLY A 42 9.25 2.33 7.08
N TYR A 43 8.38 3.35 7.01
CA TYR A 43 8.74 4.60 6.33
C TYR A 43 9.85 5.33 7.10
N ALA A 44 10.90 5.73 6.39
CA ALA A 44 11.98 6.52 6.95
C ALA A 44 11.49 7.93 7.41
N PRO A 45 12.13 8.52 8.44
CA PRO A 45 11.80 9.86 8.90
C PRO A 45 11.88 10.91 7.79
N SER A 46 10.82 11.72 7.66
CA SER A 46 10.78 12.86 6.76
C SER A 46 10.37 14.13 7.52
N PRO A 47 11.19 15.20 7.53
CA PRO A 47 10.82 16.47 8.16
C PRO A 47 9.51 17.06 7.63
N ALA A 48 9.22 16.84 6.34
CA ALA A 48 7.97 17.24 5.72
C ALA A 48 6.74 16.58 6.35
N ASN A 49 6.91 15.44 7.04
CA ASN A 49 5.87 14.70 7.72
C ASN A 49 6.05 14.68 9.25
N PHE A 50 6.79 15.62 9.84
CA PHE A 50 6.82 15.75 11.30
C PHE A 50 5.50 16.26 11.87
N ILE A 51 5.22 15.85 13.11
CA ILE A 51 4.04 16.23 13.89
C ILE A 51 3.99 17.74 14.06
N LYS A 52 2.83 18.33 13.78
CA LYS A 52 2.49 19.73 14.09
C LYS A 52 1.00 19.82 14.46
N PRO A 53 0.60 20.77 15.31
CA PRO A 53 -0.81 21.02 15.58
C PRO A 53 -1.61 21.20 14.29
N PHE A 54 -2.80 20.60 14.22
CA PHE A 54 -3.74 20.66 13.08
C PHE A 54 -3.23 20.10 11.74
N LYS A 55 -2.01 19.57 11.69
CA LYS A 55 -1.48 18.92 10.49
C LYS A 55 -2.13 17.55 10.30
N ARG A 56 -2.21 17.10 9.04
CA ARG A 56 -2.59 15.73 8.70
C ARG A 56 -1.33 14.90 8.42
N PRO A 57 -1.26 13.65 8.92
CA PRO A 57 -0.15 12.77 8.58
C PRO A 57 -0.22 12.36 7.10
N MET A 58 0.94 12.05 6.52
CA MET A 58 1.01 11.44 5.19
C MET A 58 0.30 10.08 5.21
N SER A 59 -0.33 9.70 4.09
CA SER A 59 -1.03 8.42 3.98
C SER A 59 -0.69 7.74 2.66
N SER A 60 -0.54 6.41 2.70
CA SER A 60 -0.38 5.56 1.52
C SER A 60 -1.72 5.26 0.81
N MET A 61 -2.86 5.65 1.40
CA MET A 61 -4.18 5.41 0.80
C MET A 61 -4.27 5.97 -0.61
N SER A 62 -4.64 5.10 -1.56
CA SER A 62 -4.67 5.43 -2.99
C SER A 62 -6.00 5.00 -3.63
N PRO A 63 -7.15 5.58 -3.25
CA PRO A 63 -8.41 5.36 -3.96
C PRO A 63 -8.34 6.06 -5.33
N ILE A 64 -8.43 5.29 -6.41
CA ILE A 64 -8.30 5.80 -7.78
C ILE A 64 -9.55 5.52 -8.62
N LEU A 65 -9.87 6.49 -9.46
CA LEU A 65 -10.87 6.43 -10.52
C LEU A 65 -10.20 6.86 -11.82
N VAL A 66 -10.33 6.05 -12.87
CA VAL A 66 -9.77 6.33 -14.19
C VAL A 66 -10.91 6.53 -15.16
N THR A 67 -10.87 7.63 -15.90
CA THR A 67 -11.84 7.96 -16.95
C THR A 67 -11.20 7.90 -18.33
N ASN A 68 -11.97 7.51 -19.33
CA ASN A 68 -11.57 7.69 -20.72
C ASN A 68 -11.71 9.17 -21.15
N SER A 69 -11.33 9.47 -22.39
CA SER A 69 -11.43 10.82 -22.98
C SER A 69 -12.87 11.36 -23.04
N ASN A 70 -13.87 10.47 -22.99
CA ASN A 70 -15.29 10.84 -23.00
C ASN A 70 -15.84 11.07 -21.58
N GLY A 71 -15.00 11.05 -20.55
CA GLY A 71 -15.40 11.21 -19.15
C GLY A 71 -16.09 9.99 -18.54
N GLN A 72 -16.14 8.87 -19.26
CA GLN A 72 -16.72 7.63 -18.74
C GLN A 72 -15.69 6.94 -17.84
N VAL A 73 -16.12 6.51 -16.66
CA VAL A 73 -15.27 5.74 -15.74
C VAL A 73 -15.02 4.36 -16.35
N ILE A 74 -13.76 4.03 -16.54
CA ILE A 74 -13.33 2.74 -17.13
C ILE A 74 -12.69 1.82 -16.09
N PHE A 75 -12.23 2.35 -14.97
CA PHE A 75 -11.58 1.58 -13.92
C PHE A 75 -11.67 2.30 -12.57
N THR A 76 -11.79 1.52 -11.50
CA THR A 76 -11.76 2.00 -10.13
C THR A 76 -11.00 0.99 -9.28
N ALA A 77 -10.14 1.46 -8.39
CA ALA A 77 -9.42 0.60 -7.46
C ALA A 77 -9.07 1.36 -6.17
N GLY A 78 -8.75 0.58 -5.15
CA GLY A 78 -8.23 1.04 -3.88
C GLY A 78 -7.62 -0.15 -3.16
N GLY A 79 -7.04 0.07 -2.00
CA GLY A 79 -6.45 -1.02 -1.22
C GLY A 79 -6.24 -0.65 0.24
N SER A 80 -5.92 -1.67 1.03
CA SER A 80 -5.41 -1.60 2.40
C SER A 80 -4.02 -2.29 2.46
N GLY A 81 -3.30 -2.15 3.57
CA GLY A 81 -1.97 -2.76 3.75
C GLY A 81 -0.83 -1.78 3.92
N GLY A 82 -1.09 -0.59 4.48
CA GLY A 82 -0.06 0.39 4.84
C GLY A 82 0.81 0.79 3.65
N SER A 83 2.13 0.66 3.80
CA SER A 83 3.09 1.03 2.76
C SER A 83 2.89 0.30 1.42
N ARG A 84 2.27 -0.89 1.44
CA ARG A 84 2.01 -1.70 0.23
C ARG A 84 0.84 -1.18 -0.60
N ILE A 85 0.01 -0.25 -0.10
CA ILE A 85 -1.19 0.22 -0.81
C ILE A 85 -0.82 0.80 -2.18
N ILE A 86 0.19 1.68 -2.23
CA ILE A 86 0.58 2.39 -3.45
C ILE A 86 0.98 1.39 -4.55
N SER A 87 1.92 0.48 -4.25
CA SER A 87 2.40 -0.50 -5.23
C SER A 87 1.31 -1.51 -5.60
N SER A 88 0.44 -1.91 -4.67
CA SER A 88 -0.64 -2.87 -4.94
C SER A 88 -1.69 -2.26 -5.88
N VAL A 89 -2.15 -1.04 -5.60
CA VAL A 89 -3.11 -0.35 -6.47
C VAL A 89 -2.53 -0.10 -7.86
N ALA A 90 -1.25 0.30 -7.93
CA ALA A 90 -0.55 0.48 -9.21
C ALA A 90 -0.50 -0.84 -10.01
N GLN A 91 -0.18 -1.96 -9.38
CA GLN A 91 -0.12 -3.27 -10.06
C GLN A 91 -1.49 -3.71 -10.58
N VAL A 92 -2.57 -3.56 -9.79
CA VAL A 92 -3.93 -3.90 -10.26
C VAL A 92 -4.30 -3.05 -11.48
N ALA A 93 -3.98 -1.75 -11.46
CA ALA A 93 -4.19 -0.87 -12.60
C ALA A 93 -3.35 -1.28 -13.82
N ILE A 94 -2.07 -1.61 -13.64
CA ILE A 94 -1.18 -2.09 -14.71
C ILE A 94 -1.73 -3.39 -15.33
N TYR A 95 -2.09 -4.36 -14.51
CA TYR A 95 -2.58 -5.65 -14.99
C TYR A 95 -3.87 -5.51 -15.79
N ASN A 96 -4.82 -4.70 -15.32
CA ASN A 96 -6.09 -4.53 -16.01
C ASN A 96 -5.98 -3.60 -17.25
N LEU A 97 -5.41 -2.40 -17.08
CA LEU A 97 -5.43 -1.36 -18.11
C LEU A 97 -4.39 -1.59 -19.21
N TRP A 98 -3.19 -2.08 -18.86
CA TRP A 98 -2.10 -2.26 -19.82
C TRP A 98 -1.91 -3.71 -20.26
N LEU A 99 -2.03 -4.68 -19.34
CA LEU A 99 -1.82 -6.09 -19.68
C LEU A 99 -3.12 -6.84 -20.06
N GLY A 100 -4.24 -6.11 -20.12
CA GLY A 100 -5.53 -6.64 -20.60
C GLY A 100 -6.10 -7.77 -19.74
N LYS A 101 -5.66 -7.91 -18.48
CA LYS A 101 -6.20 -8.92 -17.56
C LYS A 101 -7.62 -8.54 -17.15
N SER A 102 -8.46 -9.55 -16.92
CA SER A 102 -9.76 -9.30 -16.29
C SER A 102 -9.53 -8.69 -14.90
N ILE A 103 -10.51 -7.93 -14.38
CA ILE A 103 -10.37 -7.30 -13.06
C ILE A 103 -10.14 -8.36 -11.95
N ARG A 104 -10.75 -9.54 -12.09
CA ARG A 104 -10.55 -10.66 -11.17
C ARG A 104 -9.10 -11.13 -11.21
N ASP A 105 -8.58 -11.42 -12.38
CA ASP A 105 -7.20 -11.87 -12.53
C ASP A 105 -6.22 -10.79 -12.03
N ALA A 106 -6.47 -9.52 -12.34
CA ALA A 106 -5.63 -8.40 -11.89
C ALA A 106 -5.56 -8.29 -10.37
N VAL A 107 -6.65 -8.57 -9.65
CA VAL A 107 -6.69 -8.57 -8.17
C VAL A 107 -6.02 -9.81 -7.58
N ASP A 108 -6.19 -10.98 -8.22
CA ASP A 108 -5.70 -12.28 -7.76
C ASP A 108 -4.21 -12.53 -8.09
N MET A 109 -3.64 -11.75 -9.00
CA MET A 109 -2.21 -11.83 -9.36
C MET A 109 -1.31 -11.56 -8.15
N PRO A 110 -0.22 -12.32 -7.99
CA PRO A 110 0.73 -12.10 -6.90
C PRO A 110 1.42 -10.75 -7.07
N ARG A 111 1.73 -10.10 -5.94
CA ARG A 111 2.23 -8.72 -5.90
C ARG A 111 3.70 -8.66 -5.52
N LEU A 112 4.36 -7.62 -6.04
CA LEU A 112 5.67 -7.17 -5.60
C LEU A 112 5.56 -5.85 -4.84
N HIS A 113 6.47 -5.59 -3.91
CA HIS A 113 6.57 -4.33 -3.20
C HIS A 113 8.03 -3.93 -2.99
N GLN A 114 8.32 -2.65 -3.18
CA GLN A 114 9.60 -2.03 -2.89
C GLN A 114 9.32 -0.58 -2.54
N GLN A 115 9.78 -0.15 -1.36
CA GLN A 115 9.56 1.19 -0.80
C GLN A 115 10.87 1.95 -0.57
N LEU A 116 11.93 1.56 -1.26
CA LEU A 116 13.32 2.03 -1.14
C LEU A 116 14.01 1.63 0.17
N ILE A 117 13.36 1.85 1.31
CA ILE A 117 13.90 1.52 2.63
C ILE A 117 12.93 0.57 3.33
N PRO A 118 13.33 -0.68 3.67
CA PRO A 118 14.64 -1.30 3.38
C PRO A 118 14.87 -1.58 1.88
N MET A 119 16.13 -1.72 1.47
CA MET A 119 16.56 -1.95 0.07
C MET A 119 16.30 -3.39 -0.40
N GLU A 120 15.05 -3.86 -0.36
CA GLU A 120 14.65 -5.21 -0.75
C GLU A 120 13.31 -5.25 -1.49
N VAL A 121 13.17 -6.16 -2.45
CA VAL A 121 11.91 -6.40 -3.16
C VAL A 121 11.16 -7.50 -2.42
N GLU A 122 10.07 -7.14 -1.77
CA GLU A 122 9.15 -8.08 -1.13
C GLU A 122 8.25 -8.69 -2.21
N LEU A 123 8.18 -10.02 -2.25
CA LEU A 123 7.33 -10.76 -3.18
C LEU A 123 6.32 -11.63 -2.43
N GLU A 124 5.07 -11.64 -2.89
CA GLU A 124 4.08 -12.60 -2.42
C GLU A 124 4.43 -14.05 -2.83
N LYS A 125 3.84 -15.02 -2.12
CA LYS A 125 3.97 -16.44 -2.48
C LYS A 125 3.42 -16.68 -3.89
N ARG A 126 4.06 -17.57 -4.65
CA ARG A 126 3.72 -17.93 -6.04
C ARG A 126 4.02 -16.85 -7.08
N PHE A 127 4.89 -15.89 -6.76
CA PHE A 127 5.39 -14.95 -7.77
C PHE A 127 6.13 -15.71 -8.89
N PRO A 128 5.96 -15.35 -10.18
CA PRO A 128 6.55 -16.10 -11.29
C PRO A 128 8.07 -16.24 -11.20
N VAL A 129 8.57 -17.48 -11.22
CA VAL A 129 10.00 -17.82 -11.00
C VAL A 129 10.92 -17.13 -12.02
N ASN A 130 10.47 -16.99 -13.27
CA ASN A 130 11.24 -16.27 -14.30
C ASN A 130 11.46 -14.80 -13.94
N VAL A 131 10.48 -14.13 -13.31
CA VAL A 131 10.62 -12.75 -12.86
C VAL A 131 11.54 -12.67 -11.64
N VAL A 132 11.41 -13.62 -10.70
CA VAL A 132 12.32 -13.73 -9.55
C VAL A 132 13.78 -13.83 -10.01
N HIS A 133 14.08 -14.74 -10.94
CA HIS A 133 15.43 -14.89 -11.49
C HIS A 133 15.90 -13.63 -12.22
N GLY A 134 15.01 -12.96 -12.97
CA GLY A 134 15.31 -11.70 -13.64
C GLY A 134 15.67 -10.57 -12.66
N LEU A 135 14.99 -10.51 -11.51
CA LEU A 135 15.29 -9.54 -10.44
C LEU A 135 16.63 -9.85 -9.77
N LEU A 136 16.89 -11.11 -9.42
CA LEU A 136 18.17 -11.54 -8.83
C LEU A 136 19.35 -11.26 -9.76
N ALA A 137 19.20 -11.57 -11.06
CA ALA A 137 20.24 -11.32 -12.06
C ALA A 137 20.54 -9.81 -12.24
N LYS A 138 19.59 -8.94 -11.88
CA LYS A 138 19.76 -7.48 -11.86
C LYS A 138 20.28 -6.94 -10.52
N GLY A 139 20.59 -7.82 -9.56
CA GLY A 139 21.15 -7.44 -8.26
C GLY A 139 20.12 -7.03 -7.22
N HIS A 140 18.83 -7.31 -7.42
CA HIS A 140 17.82 -7.06 -6.39
C HIS A 140 17.91 -8.10 -5.27
N THR A 141 17.92 -7.63 -4.02
CA THR A 141 17.65 -8.46 -2.85
C THR A 141 16.16 -8.75 -2.77
N ILE A 142 15.77 -10.00 -2.52
CA ILE A 142 14.36 -10.43 -2.47
C ILE A 142 14.01 -10.91 -1.05
N SER A 143 12.86 -10.49 -0.54
CA SER A 143 12.27 -10.98 0.72
C SER A 143 10.87 -11.58 0.49
N GLY A 144 10.35 -12.35 1.44
CA GLY A 144 8.98 -12.90 1.39
C GLY A 144 8.75 -14.11 0.47
N PHE A 145 9.63 -14.37 -0.50
CA PHE A 145 9.56 -15.56 -1.35
C PHE A 145 10.01 -16.83 -0.59
N ARG A 146 9.10 -17.76 -0.35
CA ARG A 146 9.46 -19.15 0.02
C ARG A 146 9.34 -19.99 -1.25
N GLY A 147 10.48 -20.36 -1.83
CA GLY A 147 10.53 -21.29 -2.95
C GLY A 147 9.79 -22.57 -2.59
N GLY A 148 8.87 -22.98 -3.46
CA GLY A 148 8.28 -24.32 -3.47
C GLY A 148 8.91 -25.10 -4.61
#